data_AF-A0A517YEI3-F1
#
_entry.id   AF-A0A517YEI3-F1
#
_cell.length_a   1.000
_cell.length_b   1.000
_cell.length_c   1.000
_cell.angle_alpha   90.00
_cell.angle_beta   90.00
_cell.angle_gamma   90.00
#
_symmetry.space_group_name_H-M   'P 1'
#
loop_
_entity.id
_entity.type
_entity.pdbx_description
1 polymer ?
#
loop_
_entity_poly.entity_id
_entity_poly.type
_entity_poly.pdbx_seq_one_letter_code
_entity_poly.pdbx_strand_id
1 'polypeptide(L)'
;MPSRVVPACLLLLFAPYLAFAEPASEKAVVNANSVVAYVQSCRKPNGAFGPLQQEYTDAAWNYPAVRTLLVLGETVQQPEKVLASGLGFPPGHGGYGHWQFFHEHQIRALLKQPIEPAHRQINVVFDGYEPSYYGSPFGAGGAGQFKAAPDDKYAARDKGARELGYYNLSSLYYLLAGMKASNRAPSNSAELVQFITARQAPNGGFVDVRSATAEPLDSETHLAHTYHAVAALNFLGSPVPHARKVAEFVHSCQVMSGAYSATSAKQSPDVYYTWCALNTLALLGERPQRVDTCTQAIRELQNSDGGFGDQPGWRSRLYSTMYAVESLQLLTGDARKAIESKEVAHAHSKPIVGKEFRIYQALFKVPVVQPDDLAGLSKRGFHLLGLKSDKFEDAEQLLTAIREQKLAMDVVLCPEAYPHRLQTRGGLVLNHVGNFTLDPRWNAEQRRVWRQADQAGKESRPWSEYQQQVLQPLAGLNSLSYPEQDFELEHAYEVYDRNGYNAMLAGFNWAPRDFVRVFPWRERYLDKLALIADADSHGDLAKWSPQLDHTRNLFIARGPTYADFLEAATQQRVVCVIAQPSGVAAGFSCYGPAAAVDYVRERVNDWRWWQDGE
;
A
#
# COMPACT_ATOMS: atom_id res chain seq x y z
N MET A 1 -22.11 49.36 -26.75
CA MET A 1 -23.42 48.68 -26.86
C MET A 1 -23.93 48.86 -28.28
N PRO A 2 -24.65 47.89 -28.87
CA PRO A 2 -24.77 46.48 -28.45
C PRO A 2 -23.39 45.78 -28.66
N SER A 3 -23.21 44.47 -28.86
CA SER A 3 -24.10 43.30 -28.83
C SER A 3 -23.37 42.11 -28.13
N ARG A 4 -23.86 40.88 -28.31
CA ARG A 4 -23.13 39.63 -28.04
C ARG A 4 -23.37 38.67 -29.21
N VAL A 5 -22.32 38.01 -29.68
CA VAL A 5 -22.44 36.81 -30.54
C VAL A 5 -21.95 35.63 -29.72
N VAL A 6 -22.82 34.65 -29.52
CA VAL A 6 -22.52 33.37 -28.86
C VAL A 6 -22.39 32.31 -29.95
N PRO A 7 -21.30 31.52 -30.01
CA PRO A 7 -21.21 30.39 -30.95
C PRO A 7 -22.13 29.24 -30.52
N ALA A 8 -22.69 28.54 -31.50
CA ALA A 8 -23.71 27.51 -31.31
C ALA A 8 -23.27 26.30 -30.46
N CYS A 9 -24.22 25.77 -29.68
CA CYS A 9 -24.10 24.44 -29.08
C CYS A 9 -24.10 23.36 -30.17
N LEU A 10 -23.14 22.42 -30.11
CA LEU A 10 -23.26 21.15 -30.83
C LEU A 10 -24.24 20.24 -30.07
N LEU A 11 -25.42 20.01 -30.66
CA LEU A 11 -26.32 18.92 -30.28
C LEU A 11 -25.74 17.59 -30.77
N LEU A 12 -25.11 16.82 -29.88
CA LEU A 12 -24.80 15.42 -30.14
C LEU A 12 -26.08 14.59 -30.01
N LEU A 13 -26.46 13.94 -31.11
CA LEU A 13 -27.61 13.05 -31.19
C LEU A 13 -27.36 11.80 -30.32
N PHE A 14 -28.18 11.60 -29.30
CA PHE A 14 -28.23 10.32 -28.58
C PHE A 14 -28.84 9.25 -29.48
N ALA A 15 -28.02 8.28 -29.91
CA ALA A 15 -28.53 7.01 -30.39
C ALA A 15 -29.13 6.22 -29.21
N PRO A 16 -30.27 5.54 -29.36
CA PRO A 16 -30.83 4.72 -28.30
C PRO A 16 -29.93 3.51 -28.07
N TYR A 17 -29.31 3.44 -26.89
CA TYR A 17 -28.69 2.20 -26.42
C TYR A 17 -29.78 1.12 -26.36
N LEU A 18 -29.60 0.05 -27.15
CA LEU A 18 -30.29 -1.20 -26.90
C LEU A 18 -29.82 -1.71 -25.53
N ALA A 19 -30.68 -1.56 -24.53
CA ALA A 19 -30.48 -2.13 -23.22
C ALA A 19 -30.55 -3.65 -23.33
N PHE A 20 -29.41 -4.28 -23.60
CA PHE A 20 -29.21 -5.68 -23.21
C PHE A 20 -29.43 -5.74 -21.69
N ALA A 21 -30.42 -6.50 -21.26
CA ALA A 21 -30.60 -6.78 -19.86
C ALA A 21 -29.31 -7.44 -19.35
N GLU A 22 -28.57 -6.76 -18.47
CA GLU A 22 -27.48 -7.43 -17.76
C GLU A 22 -28.09 -8.64 -17.02
N PRO A 23 -27.45 -9.82 -17.08
CA PRO A 23 -27.93 -10.97 -16.32
C PRO A 23 -28.04 -10.56 -14.86
N ALA A 24 -29.15 -10.88 -14.22
CA ALA A 24 -29.40 -10.50 -12.83
C ALA A 24 -28.20 -10.92 -11.98
N SER A 25 -27.54 -9.94 -11.35
CA SER A 25 -26.34 -10.22 -10.57
C SER A 25 -26.69 -11.20 -9.47
N GLU A 26 -25.92 -12.29 -9.41
CA GLU A 26 -26.05 -13.26 -8.34
C GLU A 26 -25.83 -12.52 -7.00
N LYS A 27 -26.60 -12.86 -5.97
CA LYS A 27 -26.54 -12.20 -4.67
C LYS A 27 -26.14 -13.19 -3.60
N ALA A 28 -25.14 -12.83 -2.80
CA ALA A 28 -24.80 -13.53 -1.58
C ALA A 28 -25.62 -12.98 -0.40
N VAL A 29 -26.10 -13.87 0.47
CA VAL A 29 -26.59 -13.48 1.80
C VAL A 29 -25.40 -13.41 2.75
N VAL A 30 -25.11 -12.22 3.27
CA VAL A 30 -23.97 -11.95 4.14
C VAL A 30 -24.45 -11.49 5.53
N ASN A 31 -23.66 -11.84 6.55
CA ASN A 31 -23.90 -11.59 7.98
C ASN A 31 -22.60 -11.85 8.77
N ALA A 32 -22.62 -11.78 10.10
CA ALA A 32 -21.46 -12.09 10.96
C ALA A 32 -20.78 -13.45 10.68
N ASN A 33 -21.52 -14.51 10.33
CA ASN A 33 -20.93 -15.82 10.02
C ASN A 33 -20.20 -15.81 8.67
N SER A 34 -20.64 -15.02 7.69
CA SER A 34 -19.89 -14.85 6.44
C SER A 34 -18.56 -14.10 6.66
N VAL A 35 -18.47 -13.22 7.67
CA VAL A 35 -17.19 -12.61 8.07
C VAL A 35 -16.23 -13.66 8.62
N VAL A 36 -16.72 -14.57 9.47
CA VAL A 36 -15.92 -15.69 9.96
C VAL A 36 -15.48 -16.59 8.81
N ALA A 37 -16.38 -16.91 7.87
CA ALA A 37 -16.04 -17.70 6.68
C ALA A 37 -14.98 -17.02 5.80
N TYR A 38 -15.07 -15.71 5.58
CA TYR A 38 -14.05 -14.92 4.88
C TYR A 38 -12.68 -15.00 5.59
N VAL A 39 -12.63 -14.78 6.90
CA VAL A 39 -11.35 -14.86 7.63
C VAL A 39 -10.77 -16.28 7.59
N GLN A 40 -11.61 -17.32 7.63
CA GLN A 40 -11.15 -18.71 7.50
C GLN A 40 -10.70 -19.07 6.06
N SER A 41 -11.25 -18.45 5.01
CA SER A 41 -10.77 -18.68 3.63
C SER A 41 -9.38 -18.05 3.37
N CYS A 42 -9.01 -17.05 4.16
CA CYS A 42 -7.64 -16.51 4.23
C CYS A 42 -6.65 -17.42 4.98
N ARG A 43 -7.09 -18.54 5.57
CA ARG A 43 -6.24 -19.50 6.29
C ARG A 43 -5.53 -20.45 5.32
N LYS A 44 -4.23 -20.69 5.53
CA LYS A 44 -3.38 -21.51 4.66
C LYS A 44 -3.12 -22.90 5.28
N PRO A 45 -2.63 -23.90 4.50
CA PRO A 45 -2.42 -25.26 5.00
C PRO A 45 -1.46 -25.38 6.19
N ASN A 46 -0.53 -24.42 6.34
CA ASN A 46 0.36 -24.33 7.49
C ASN A 46 -0.35 -23.93 8.81
N GLY A 47 -1.62 -23.52 8.74
CA GLY A 47 -2.46 -23.14 9.88
C GLY A 47 -2.46 -21.64 10.20
N ALA A 48 -1.59 -20.85 9.57
CA ALA A 48 -1.54 -19.39 9.66
C ALA A 48 -2.43 -18.73 8.59
N PHE A 49 -2.52 -17.40 8.59
CA PHE A 49 -3.34 -16.59 7.69
C PHE A 49 -2.48 -15.73 6.74
N GLY A 50 -3.02 -15.46 5.55
CA GLY A 50 -2.41 -14.62 4.51
C GLY A 50 -3.49 -14.04 3.58
N PRO A 51 -3.13 -13.20 2.59
CA PRO A 51 -4.09 -12.68 1.61
C PRO A 51 -4.83 -13.81 0.90
N LEU A 52 -6.12 -13.61 0.57
CA LEU A 52 -6.98 -14.65 0.02
C LEU A 52 -6.35 -15.39 -1.18
N GLN A 53 -5.83 -14.64 -2.16
CA GLN A 53 -5.29 -15.17 -3.42
C GLN A 53 -3.82 -15.64 -3.36
N GLN A 54 -3.16 -15.57 -2.20
CA GLN A 54 -1.74 -15.89 -2.03
C GLN A 54 -1.52 -17.15 -1.19
N GLU A 55 -0.36 -17.79 -1.32
CA GLU A 55 -0.02 -19.01 -0.56
C GLU A 55 0.72 -18.73 0.75
N TYR A 56 1.47 -17.63 0.80
CA TYR A 56 2.32 -17.26 1.93
C TYR A 56 1.52 -16.77 3.15
N THR A 57 2.19 -16.75 4.30
CA THR A 57 1.68 -16.22 5.56
C THR A 57 2.77 -15.42 6.28
N ASP A 58 2.45 -14.21 6.75
CA ASP A 58 3.38 -13.32 7.45
C ASP A 58 2.65 -12.59 8.59
N ALA A 59 3.39 -11.96 9.51
CA ALA A 59 2.84 -11.32 10.73
C ALA A 59 1.69 -10.34 10.47
N ALA A 60 1.80 -9.58 9.37
CA ALA A 60 0.84 -8.54 9.01
C ALA A 60 -0.58 -9.05 8.72
N TRP A 61 -0.77 -10.31 8.31
CA TRP A 61 -2.10 -10.87 8.03
C TRP A 61 -2.63 -11.73 9.18
N ASN A 62 -1.74 -12.28 10.00
CA ASN A 62 -2.12 -13.12 11.13
C ASN A 62 -2.75 -12.32 12.27
N TYR A 63 -2.21 -11.13 12.58
CA TYR A 63 -2.80 -10.24 13.59
C TYR A 63 -4.27 -9.85 13.29
N PRO A 64 -4.62 -9.24 12.14
CA PRO A 64 -6.00 -8.83 11.88
C PRO A 64 -6.97 -10.01 11.75
N ALA A 65 -6.52 -11.16 11.25
CA ALA A 65 -7.33 -12.38 11.20
C ALA A 65 -7.69 -12.89 12.62
N VAL A 66 -6.69 -13.11 13.48
CA VAL A 66 -6.87 -13.54 14.87
C VAL A 66 -7.73 -12.54 15.64
N ARG A 67 -7.46 -11.24 15.47
CA ARG A 67 -8.18 -10.18 16.16
C ARG A 67 -9.66 -10.15 15.78
N THR A 68 -9.97 -10.26 14.48
CA THR A 68 -11.36 -10.31 13.97
C THR A 68 -12.13 -11.49 14.57
N LEU A 69 -11.53 -12.69 14.56
CA LEU A 69 -12.16 -13.89 15.13
C LEU A 69 -12.51 -13.69 16.61
N LEU A 70 -11.56 -13.22 17.42
CA LEU A 70 -11.76 -13.00 18.85
C LEU A 70 -12.83 -11.96 19.16
N VAL A 71 -12.94 -10.88 18.37
CA VAL A 71 -13.98 -9.84 18.55
C VAL A 71 -15.37 -10.38 18.20
N LEU A 72 -15.48 -11.32 17.24
CA LEU A 72 -16.74 -12.01 16.91
C LEU A 72 -17.09 -13.17 17.86
N GLY A 73 -16.29 -13.41 18.91
CA GLY A 73 -16.49 -14.48 19.88
C GLY A 73 -16.00 -15.87 19.44
N GLU A 74 -15.24 -15.95 18.34
CA GLU A 74 -14.73 -17.20 17.80
C GLU A 74 -13.48 -17.72 18.54
N THR A 75 -13.32 -19.04 18.55
CA THR A 75 -12.09 -19.67 19.04
C THR A 75 -11.05 -19.81 17.93
N VAL A 76 -9.84 -19.32 18.16
CA VAL A 76 -8.71 -19.56 17.25
C VAL A 76 -8.25 -21.01 17.37
N GLN A 77 -8.50 -21.79 16.31
CA GLN A 77 -8.10 -23.20 16.21
C GLN A 77 -6.60 -23.31 15.93
N GLN A 78 -5.89 -24.25 16.56
CA GLN A 78 -4.45 -24.51 16.35
C GLN A 78 -3.57 -23.22 16.47
N PRO A 79 -3.65 -22.47 17.59
CA PRO A 79 -2.91 -21.22 17.78
C PRO A 79 -1.38 -21.40 17.73
N GLU A 80 -0.88 -22.59 18.09
CA GLU A 80 0.53 -22.96 17.99
C GLU A 80 1.05 -22.90 16.55
N LYS A 81 0.22 -23.27 15.55
CA LYS A 81 0.59 -23.17 14.13
C LYS A 81 0.54 -21.74 13.61
N VAL A 82 -0.41 -20.95 14.09
CA VAL A 82 -0.48 -19.50 13.78
C VAL A 82 0.82 -18.81 14.22
N LEU A 83 1.34 -19.15 15.41
CA LEU A 83 2.63 -18.64 15.88
C LEU A 83 3.83 -19.24 15.12
N ALA A 84 3.80 -20.53 14.77
CA ALA A 84 4.92 -21.20 14.10
C ALA A 84 5.12 -20.81 12.62
N SER A 85 4.10 -20.29 11.94
CA SER A 85 4.19 -19.92 10.51
C SER A 85 3.66 -18.53 10.18
N GLY A 86 3.16 -17.79 11.16
CA GLY A 86 2.51 -16.50 10.99
C GLY A 86 3.26 -15.30 11.57
N LEU A 87 4.56 -15.41 11.88
CA LEU A 87 5.37 -14.34 12.48
C LEU A 87 6.49 -13.79 11.58
N GLY A 88 6.81 -14.48 10.49
CA GLY A 88 7.93 -14.15 9.60
C GLY A 88 7.69 -12.98 8.64
N PHE A 89 8.74 -12.68 7.87
CA PHE A 89 8.82 -11.70 6.78
C PHE A 89 9.69 -12.26 5.64
N PRO A 90 9.61 -11.72 4.40
CA PRO A 90 10.48 -12.13 3.29
C PRO A 90 11.98 -12.02 3.63
N PRO A 91 12.79 -13.05 3.34
CA PRO A 91 14.24 -12.99 3.52
C PRO A 91 14.88 -11.82 2.75
N GLY A 92 15.87 -11.17 3.36
CA GLY A 92 16.61 -10.05 2.78
C GLY A 92 16.02 -8.67 3.08
N HIS A 93 14.76 -8.55 3.55
CA HIS A 93 14.30 -7.28 4.14
C HIS A 93 14.77 -7.18 5.59
N GLY A 94 15.01 -5.95 6.07
CA GLY A 94 15.28 -5.67 7.49
C GLY A 94 14.05 -5.75 8.40
N GLY A 95 12.92 -6.31 7.95
CA GLY A 95 11.60 -6.19 8.58
C GLY A 95 11.08 -4.74 8.56
N TYR A 96 9.76 -4.53 8.70
CA TYR A 96 9.23 -3.16 8.93
C TYR A 96 9.31 -2.82 10.42
N GLY A 97 10.51 -2.94 11.00
CA GLY A 97 10.89 -2.75 12.41
C GLY A 97 9.75 -2.79 13.44
N HIS A 98 9.09 -1.65 13.61
CA HIS A 98 8.04 -1.43 14.61
C HIS A 98 6.69 -2.15 14.29
N TRP A 99 6.31 -2.39 13.02
CA TRP A 99 5.16 -3.28 12.71
C TRP A 99 5.50 -4.74 12.99
N GLN A 100 6.72 -5.19 12.71
CA GLN A 100 7.13 -6.56 13.04
C GLN A 100 7.01 -6.78 14.55
N PHE A 101 7.59 -5.86 15.33
CA PHE A 101 7.50 -5.84 16.78
C PHE A 101 6.03 -5.80 17.24
N PHE A 102 5.22 -4.85 16.73
CA PHE A 102 3.81 -4.76 17.07
C PHE A 102 3.06 -6.06 16.82
N HIS A 103 3.13 -6.61 15.60
CA HIS A 103 2.37 -7.81 15.25
C HIS A 103 2.81 -9.03 16.04
N GLU A 104 4.12 -9.26 16.22
CA GLU A 104 4.60 -10.39 17.00
C GLU A 104 4.13 -10.30 18.46
N HIS A 105 4.26 -9.13 19.10
CA HIS A 105 3.82 -8.96 20.48
C HIS A 105 2.31 -9.04 20.64
N GLN A 106 1.54 -8.38 19.75
CA GLN A 106 0.08 -8.40 19.81
C GLN A 106 -0.48 -9.79 19.59
N ILE A 107 -0.05 -10.51 18.56
CA ILE A 107 -0.63 -11.83 18.27
C ILE A 107 -0.28 -12.85 19.36
N ARG A 108 0.94 -12.79 19.90
CA ARG A 108 1.36 -13.60 21.05
C ARG A 108 0.51 -13.31 22.28
N ALA A 109 0.20 -12.04 22.58
CA ALA A 109 -0.70 -11.67 23.68
C ALA A 109 -2.15 -12.15 23.45
N LEU A 110 -2.70 -11.96 22.24
CA LEU A 110 -4.04 -12.45 21.86
C LEU A 110 -4.17 -13.97 21.99
N LEU A 111 -3.11 -14.71 21.65
CA LEU A 111 -3.03 -16.18 21.76
C LEU A 111 -2.50 -16.66 23.12
N LYS A 112 -2.44 -15.77 24.12
CA LYS A 112 -2.06 -16.05 25.52
C LYS A 112 -0.66 -16.68 25.69
N GLN A 113 0.26 -16.35 24.79
CA GLN A 113 1.67 -16.80 24.79
C GLN A 113 2.62 -15.59 24.60
N PRO A 114 2.55 -14.55 25.46
CA PRO A 114 3.39 -13.35 25.34
C PRO A 114 4.89 -13.70 25.43
N ILE A 115 5.74 -12.86 24.84
CA ILE A 115 7.19 -12.97 25.04
C ILE A 115 7.50 -12.52 26.48
N GLU A 116 8.11 -13.39 27.26
CA GLU A 116 8.67 -13.05 28.58
C GLU A 116 10.01 -12.31 28.41
N PRO A 117 10.09 -11.00 28.71
CA PRO A 117 11.28 -10.20 28.47
C PRO A 117 12.32 -10.37 29.59
N ALA A 118 13.60 -10.22 29.28
CA ALA A 118 14.65 -10.12 30.31
C ALA A 118 14.58 -8.80 31.09
N HIS A 119 13.98 -7.76 30.50
CA HIS A 119 13.87 -6.42 31.07
C HIS A 119 12.44 -5.88 30.91
N ARG A 120 11.82 -5.51 32.05
CA ARG A 120 10.46 -4.91 32.07
C ARG A 120 10.45 -3.38 31.96
N GLN A 121 11.58 -2.75 32.23
CA GLN A 121 11.81 -1.31 32.09
C GLN A 121 12.76 -1.12 30.91
N ILE A 122 12.36 -0.31 29.94
CA ILE A 122 13.04 -0.13 28.66
C ILE A 122 13.30 1.35 28.42
N ASN A 123 14.53 1.71 28.05
CA ASN A 123 14.83 3.05 27.56
C ASN A 123 14.28 3.20 26.14
N VAL A 124 13.38 4.15 25.88
CA VAL A 124 12.79 4.33 24.54
C VAL A 124 13.39 5.58 23.90
N VAL A 125 14.26 5.39 22.91
CA VAL A 125 15.15 6.43 22.38
C VAL A 125 14.64 6.98 21.05
N PHE A 126 14.79 8.28 20.87
CA PHE A 126 14.46 8.97 19.64
C PHE A 126 15.62 8.86 18.63
N ASP A 127 15.43 8.09 17.56
CA ASP A 127 16.44 7.73 16.56
C ASP A 127 16.67 8.82 15.48
N GLY A 128 16.07 10.00 15.64
CA GLY A 128 16.22 11.14 14.74
C GLY A 128 15.07 11.31 13.76
N TYR A 129 15.23 12.28 12.86
CA TYR A 129 14.17 12.78 11.99
C TYR A 129 14.21 12.25 10.54
N GLU A 130 15.37 11.77 10.09
CA GLU A 130 15.60 11.31 8.73
C GLU A 130 15.37 9.80 8.60
N PRO A 131 14.44 9.33 7.74
CA PRO A 131 14.41 7.94 7.32
C PRO A 131 15.63 7.64 6.43
N SER A 132 16.25 6.48 6.61
CA SER A 132 17.33 6.06 5.72
C SER A 132 16.81 5.45 4.41
N TYR A 133 17.72 5.34 3.44
CA TYR A 133 17.48 4.71 2.15
C TYR A 133 17.03 3.24 2.32
N TYR A 134 16.05 2.78 1.51
CA TYR A 134 15.34 1.50 1.62
C TYR A 134 14.24 1.43 2.69
N GLY A 135 13.41 2.48 2.81
CA GLY A 135 12.13 2.46 3.54
C GLY A 135 12.22 1.94 4.98
N SER A 136 13.41 2.00 5.58
CA SER A 136 13.73 1.32 6.81
C SER A 136 13.78 2.36 7.93
N PRO A 137 13.08 2.14 9.06
CA PRO A 137 12.97 3.13 10.13
C PRO A 137 14.28 3.41 10.90
N PHE A 138 15.43 2.92 10.42
CA PHE A 138 16.73 3.04 11.07
C PHE A 138 17.43 4.29 10.54
N GLY A 139 17.52 5.35 11.36
CA GLY A 139 18.27 6.56 11.01
C GLY A 139 19.77 6.29 10.77
N ALA A 140 20.53 7.31 10.37
CA ALA A 140 21.93 7.21 9.92
C ALA A 140 22.95 6.65 10.95
N GLY A 141 22.53 6.32 12.17
CA GLY A 141 23.32 5.61 13.19
C GLY A 141 22.69 4.31 13.73
N GLY A 142 21.54 3.88 13.21
CA GLY A 142 20.70 2.77 13.70
C GLY A 142 21.28 1.36 13.49
N ALA A 143 22.48 1.12 14.00
CA ALA A 143 23.23 -0.12 13.81
C ALA A 143 22.70 -1.29 14.67
N GLY A 144 21.53 -1.82 14.32
CA GLY A 144 21.33 -3.28 14.33
C GLY A 144 20.41 -3.92 15.39
N GLN A 145 19.66 -3.18 16.20
CA GLN A 145 18.71 -3.78 17.14
C GLN A 145 17.62 -4.61 16.42
N PHE A 146 16.99 -4.03 15.40
CA PHE A 146 15.91 -4.67 14.62
C PHE A 146 16.21 -4.88 13.13
N LYS A 147 17.49 -5.02 12.74
CA LYS A 147 17.78 -5.70 11.47
C LYS A 147 17.16 -7.08 11.55
N ALA A 148 16.15 -7.38 10.74
CA ALA A 148 15.57 -8.71 10.68
C ALA A 148 16.68 -9.75 10.50
N ALA A 149 16.87 -10.52 11.54
CA ALA A 149 17.63 -11.73 11.56
C ALA A 149 16.60 -12.87 11.61
N PRO A 150 16.91 -14.06 11.05
CA PRO A 150 15.99 -15.20 11.13
C PRO A 150 15.53 -15.44 12.56
N ASP A 151 14.26 -15.82 12.71
CA ASP A 151 13.39 -15.59 13.88
C ASP A 151 14.06 -15.78 15.25
N ASP A 152 14.85 -16.85 15.44
CA ASP A 152 15.60 -17.11 16.68
C ASP A 152 16.49 -15.94 17.14
N LYS A 153 17.14 -15.25 16.19
CA LYS A 153 18.02 -14.11 16.45
C LYS A 153 17.24 -12.81 16.68
N TYR A 154 16.06 -12.66 16.06
CA TYR A 154 15.16 -11.54 16.35
C TYR A 154 14.61 -11.68 17.78
N ALA A 155 14.00 -12.82 18.09
CA ALA A 155 13.39 -13.10 19.39
C ALA A 155 14.43 -13.01 20.54
N ALA A 156 15.66 -13.50 20.33
CA ALA A 156 16.73 -13.36 21.32
C ALA A 156 17.14 -11.90 21.57
N ARG A 157 17.20 -11.06 20.53
CA ARG A 157 17.53 -9.63 20.66
C ARG A 157 16.43 -8.85 21.35
N ASP A 158 15.19 -9.01 20.91
CA ASP A 158 14.02 -8.36 21.53
C ASP A 158 13.88 -8.74 23.00
N LYS A 159 13.98 -10.04 23.33
CA LYS A 159 13.94 -10.52 24.72
C LYS A 159 15.04 -9.89 25.58
N GLY A 160 16.23 -9.67 25.02
CA GLY A 160 17.37 -9.05 25.69
C GLY A 160 17.40 -7.52 25.65
N ALA A 161 16.46 -6.87 24.96
CA ALA A 161 16.48 -5.42 24.74
C ALA A 161 16.35 -4.66 26.07
N ARG A 162 17.24 -3.68 26.26
CA ARG A 162 17.16 -2.65 27.32
C ARG A 162 16.77 -1.29 26.78
N GLU A 163 16.93 -1.12 25.48
CA GLU A 163 16.71 0.10 24.74
C GLU A 163 15.98 -0.26 23.46
N LEU A 164 15.06 0.60 23.02
CA LEU A 164 14.28 0.44 21.79
C LEU A 164 14.10 1.81 21.10
N GLY A 165 14.35 1.87 19.80
CA GLY A 165 14.27 3.10 19.00
C GLY A 165 12.89 3.43 18.43
N TYR A 166 12.56 4.72 18.33
CA TYR A 166 11.41 5.28 17.60
C TYR A 166 11.81 6.60 16.92
N TYR A 167 11.04 7.05 15.93
CA TYR A 167 11.42 8.23 15.12
C TYR A 167 10.21 9.11 14.73
N ASN A 168 8.97 8.67 14.99
CA ASN A 168 7.75 9.39 14.66
C ASN A 168 6.56 8.95 15.54
N LEU A 169 5.39 9.57 15.40
CA LEU A 169 4.23 9.22 16.25
C LEU A 169 3.72 7.79 16.01
N SER A 170 3.69 7.34 14.75
CA SER A 170 3.20 6.00 14.40
C SER A 170 4.13 4.91 14.98
N SER A 171 5.45 5.02 14.75
CA SER A 171 6.43 4.07 15.29
C SER A 171 6.42 4.00 16.82
N LEU A 172 6.30 5.15 17.51
CA LEU A 172 6.17 5.19 18.97
C LEU A 172 4.90 4.47 19.45
N TYR A 173 3.76 4.68 18.79
CA TYR A 173 2.52 3.98 19.12
C TYR A 173 2.66 2.46 18.95
N TYR A 174 3.16 1.99 17.80
CA TYR A 174 3.34 0.55 17.53
C TYR A 174 4.32 -0.10 18.53
N LEU A 175 5.39 0.61 18.89
CA LEU A 175 6.35 0.19 19.89
C LEU A 175 5.74 0.08 21.30
N LEU A 176 5.06 1.13 21.78
CA LEU A 176 4.42 1.13 23.11
C LEU A 176 3.32 0.08 23.22
N ALA A 177 2.54 -0.13 22.15
CA ALA A 177 1.53 -1.18 22.09
C ALA A 177 2.16 -2.59 22.21
N GLY A 178 3.25 -2.87 21.48
CA GLY A 178 3.97 -4.15 21.59
C GLY A 178 4.66 -4.35 22.95
N MET A 179 5.20 -3.28 23.54
CA MET A 179 5.74 -3.30 24.91
C MET A 179 4.64 -3.64 25.93
N LYS A 180 3.47 -3.00 25.81
CA LYS A 180 2.32 -3.27 26.67
C LYS A 180 1.86 -4.72 26.58
N ALA A 181 1.84 -5.30 25.37
CA ALA A 181 1.50 -6.70 25.13
C ALA A 181 2.52 -7.71 25.71
N SER A 182 3.77 -7.30 25.95
CA SER A 182 4.83 -8.08 26.62
C SER A 182 5.09 -7.67 28.09
N ASN A 183 4.15 -6.95 28.73
CA ASN A 183 4.28 -6.45 30.11
C ASN A 183 5.56 -5.62 30.35
N ARG A 184 6.03 -4.89 29.33
CA ARG A 184 7.10 -3.90 29.40
C ARG A 184 6.52 -2.49 29.53
N ALA A 185 7.29 -1.60 30.15
CA ALA A 185 7.02 -0.18 30.28
C ALA A 185 8.28 0.64 29.95
N PRO A 186 8.13 1.87 29.43
CA PRO A 186 9.27 2.76 29.24
C PRO A 186 9.78 3.29 30.58
N SER A 187 11.10 3.40 30.72
CA SER A 187 11.75 4.00 31.90
C SER A 187 11.82 5.53 31.83
N ASN A 188 11.55 6.11 30.67
CA ASN A 188 11.69 7.53 30.32
C ASN A 188 10.37 8.12 29.80
N SER A 189 9.25 7.82 30.49
CA SER A 189 7.91 8.23 30.06
C SER A 189 7.73 9.75 29.92
N ALA A 190 8.47 10.56 30.68
CA ALA A 190 8.32 12.03 30.67
C ALA A 190 8.77 12.62 29.33
N GLU A 191 9.90 12.13 28.82
CA GLU A 191 10.48 12.50 27.53
C GLU A 191 9.56 12.08 26.37
N LEU A 192 8.94 10.90 26.47
CA LEU A 192 7.96 10.42 25.47
C LEU A 192 6.67 11.24 25.49
N VAL A 193 6.17 11.60 26.67
CA VAL A 193 5.02 12.51 26.79
C VAL A 193 5.36 13.86 26.16
N GLN A 194 6.53 14.45 26.46
CA GLN A 194 6.98 15.70 25.85
C GLN A 194 7.08 15.62 24.32
N PHE A 195 7.61 14.50 23.79
CA PHE A 195 7.66 14.25 22.34
C PHE A 195 6.26 14.27 21.70
N ILE A 196 5.26 13.65 22.36
CA ILE A 196 3.89 13.59 21.84
C ILE A 196 3.20 14.95 21.97
N THR A 197 3.27 15.61 23.13
CA THR A 197 2.53 16.87 23.35
C THR A 197 3.07 18.04 22.53
N ALA A 198 4.37 18.05 22.21
CA ALA A 198 4.97 18.99 21.27
C ALA A 198 4.46 18.87 19.81
N ARG A 199 3.60 17.87 19.51
CA ARG A 199 3.01 17.61 18.19
C ARG A 199 1.51 17.89 18.12
N GLN A 200 0.93 18.53 19.13
CA GLN A 200 -0.47 18.95 19.09
C GLN A 200 -0.61 20.33 18.42
N ALA A 201 -1.46 20.43 17.41
CA ALA A 201 -1.77 21.68 16.72
C ALA A 201 -2.84 22.52 17.46
N PRO A 202 -2.98 23.83 17.17
CA PRO A 202 -3.99 24.70 17.79
C PRO A 202 -5.44 24.19 17.74
N ASN A 203 -5.84 23.45 16.71
CA ASN A 203 -7.17 22.82 16.58
C ASN A 203 -7.36 21.57 17.47
N GLY A 204 -6.30 21.06 18.12
CA GLY A 204 -6.31 19.89 18.99
C GLY A 204 -5.89 18.57 18.33
N GLY A 205 -5.87 18.49 17.00
CA GLY A 205 -5.33 17.34 16.27
C GLY A 205 -3.80 17.25 16.38
N PHE A 206 -3.23 16.09 16.03
CA PHE A 206 -1.78 15.87 16.04
C PHE A 206 -1.20 15.75 14.62
N VAL A 207 0.08 16.10 14.51
CA VAL A 207 0.89 16.10 13.28
C VAL A 207 2.12 15.21 13.44
N ASP A 208 2.61 14.61 12.35
CA ASP A 208 3.89 13.88 12.37
C ASP A 208 5.07 14.82 12.08
N VAL A 209 5.29 15.83 12.94
CA VAL A 209 6.42 16.76 12.79
C VAL A 209 7.74 15.99 12.88
N ARG A 210 8.56 16.10 11.83
CA ARG A 210 9.91 15.54 11.74
C ARG A 210 10.98 16.60 11.57
N SER A 211 10.85 17.64 12.37
CA SER A 211 11.90 18.63 12.59
C SER A 211 11.95 18.96 14.08
N ALA A 212 13.12 19.32 14.59
CA ALA A 212 13.27 19.81 15.96
C ALA A 212 12.64 21.20 16.18
N THR A 213 12.31 21.92 15.11
CA THR A 213 11.93 23.35 15.14
C THR A 213 10.66 23.69 14.35
N ALA A 214 9.96 22.71 13.76
CA ALA A 214 8.73 22.98 13.03
C ALA A 214 7.52 23.05 13.99
N GLU A 215 6.75 24.12 13.87
CA GLU A 215 5.52 24.33 14.64
C GLU A 215 4.38 23.42 14.13
N PRO A 216 3.59 22.78 15.01
CA PRO A 216 2.40 22.03 14.62
C PRO A 216 1.32 22.89 13.97
N LEU A 217 0.98 22.60 12.70
CA LEU A 217 -0.01 23.36 11.94
C LEU A 217 -1.35 22.61 11.81
N ASP A 218 -2.46 23.35 11.95
CA ASP A 218 -3.83 22.82 11.78
C ASP A 218 -4.04 22.16 10.40
N SER A 219 -3.44 22.72 9.34
CA SER A 219 -3.49 22.19 7.97
C SER A 219 -2.81 20.83 7.81
N GLU A 220 -1.83 20.52 8.67
CA GLU A 220 -1.07 19.28 8.66
C GLU A 220 -1.74 18.18 9.50
N THR A 221 -2.66 18.53 10.40
CA THR A 221 -3.31 17.56 11.30
C THR A 221 -3.98 16.40 10.56
N HIS A 222 -3.85 15.22 11.15
CA HIS A 222 -4.28 13.97 10.53
C HIS A 222 -4.86 13.02 11.57
N LEU A 223 -5.94 12.34 11.22
CA LEU A 223 -6.71 11.50 12.14
C LEU A 223 -5.93 10.29 12.66
N ALA A 224 -5.08 9.66 11.82
CA ALA A 224 -4.25 8.54 12.26
C ALA A 224 -3.18 8.98 13.29
N HIS A 225 -2.49 10.10 13.05
CA HIS A 225 -1.50 10.63 14.00
C HIS A 225 -2.15 11.09 15.31
N THR A 226 -3.38 11.63 15.23
CA THR A 226 -4.21 11.97 16.41
C THR A 226 -4.56 10.73 17.23
N TYR A 227 -4.96 9.63 16.58
CA TYR A 227 -5.17 8.36 17.24
C TYR A 227 -3.89 7.80 17.88
N HIS A 228 -2.78 7.78 17.14
CA HIS A 228 -1.49 7.27 17.64
C HIS A 228 -0.98 8.07 18.84
N ALA A 229 -1.09 9.39 18.82
CA ALA A 229 -0.75 10.26 19.95
C ALA A 229 -1.62 9.97 21.20
N VAL A 230 -2.95 9.90 21.04
CA VAL A 230 -3.88 9.63 22.15
C VAL A 230 -3.67 8.23 22.73
N ALA A 231 -3.50 7.21 21.89
CA ALA A 231 -3.20 5.85 22.31
C ALA A 231 -1.85 5.74 23.03
N ALA A 232 -0.80 6.41 22.51
CA ALA A 232 0.51 6.45 23.14
C ALA A 232 0.46 7.13 24.54
N LEU A 233 -0.20 8.28 24.67
CA LEU A 233 -0.38 8.93 25.98
C LEU A 233 -1.12 8.03 26.98
N ASN A 234 -2.16 7.32 26.53
CA ASN A 234 -2.86 6.34 27.35
C ASN A 234 -1.96 5.15 27.77
N PHE A 235 -1.09 4.63 26.89
CA PHE A 235 -0.11 3.60 27.28
C PHE A 235 0.93 4.11 28.29
N LEU A 236 1.27 5.40 28.23
CA LEU A 236 2.17 6.08 29.17
C LEU A 236 1.48 6.47 30.50
N GLY A 237 0.16 6.29 30.62
CA GLY A 237 -0.63 6.71 31.78
C GLY A 237 -0.75 8.23 31.92
N SER A 238 -0.60 8.97 30.82
CA SER A 238 -0.58 10.44 30.78
C SER A 238 -1.93 11.00 30.28
N PRO A 239 -2.45 12.09 30.85
CA PRO A 239 -3.67 12.72 30.36
C PRO A 239 -3.46 13.33 28.96
N VAL A 240 -4.51 13.29 28.13
CA VAL A 240 -4.47 13.91 26.80
C VAL A 240 -4.55 15.44 26.93
N PRO A 241 -3.56 16.21 26.44
CA PRO A 241 -3.61 17.67 26.46
C PRO A 241 -4.78 18.17 25.61
N HIS A 242 -5.49 19.19 26.10
CA HIS A 242 -6.64 19.78 25.44
C HIS A 242 -7.66 18.77 24.89
N ALA A 243 -7.92 17.66 25.62
CA ALA A 243 -8.79 16.54 25.22
C ALA A 243 -10.09 16.95 24.50
N ARG A 244 -10.78 18.01 24.96
CA ARG A 244 -11.97 18.56 24.30
C ARG A 244 -11.71 19.02 22.86
N LYS A 245 -10.60 19.73 22.59
CA LYS A 245 -10.20 20.13 21.24
C LYS A 245 -9.89 18.91 20.37
N VAL A 246 -9.28 17.86 20.94
CA VAL A 246 -9.05 16.59 20.24
C VAL A 246 -10.38 15.99 19.77
N ALA A 247 -11.39 15.95 20.65
CA ALA A 247 -12.74 15.50 20.29
C ALA A 247 -13.39 16.40 19.23
N GLU A 248 -13.29 17.74 19.36
CA GLU A 248 -13.79 18.70 18.38
C GLU A 248 -13.13 18.51 16.99
N PHE A 249 -11.82 18.27 16.92
CA PHE A 249 -11.10 17.92 15.69
C PHE A 249 -11.59 16.57 15.11
N VAL A 250 -11.68 15.52 15.92
CA VAL A 250 -12.15 14.20 15.44
C VAL A 250 -13.58 14.30 14.91
N HIS A 251 -14.47 15.02 15.59
CA HIS A 251 -15.84 15.27 15.09
C HIS A 251 -15.85 16.05 13.78
N SER A 252 -14.94 17.02 13.58
CA SER A 252 -14.83 17.74 12.30
C SER A 252 -14.41 16.84 11.12
N CYS A 253 -13.87 15.65 11.39
CA CYS A 253 -13.54 14.64 10.38
C CYS A 253 -14.71 13.68 10.08
N GLN A 254 -15.85 13.78 10.77
CA GLN A 254 -17.03 12.94 10.50
C GLN A 254 -17.84 13.52 9.32
N VAL A 255 -17.94 12.79 8.21
CA VAL A 255 -18.66 13.25 7.01
C VAL A 255 -20.16 12.94 7.07
N MET A 256 -20.92 13.37 6.05
CA MET A 256 -22.39 13.18 6.01
C MET A 256 -22.86 11.74 6.17
N SER A 257 -22.13 10.75 5.64
CA SER A 257 -22.45 9.33 5.81
C SER A 257 -22.23 8.83 7.25
N GLY A 258 -21.53 9.59 8.10
CA GLY A 258 -21.17 9.19 9.46
C GLY A 258 -19.82 8.48 9.57
N ALA A 259 -19.25 8.01 8.46
CA ALA A 259 -17.86 7.57 8.42
C ALA A 259 -16.88 8.77 8.57
N TYR A 260 -15.60 8.49 8.78
CA TYR A 260 -14.58 9.52 9.01
C TYR A 260 -13.52 9.55 7.91
N SER A 261 -13.02 10.74 7.61
CA SER A 261 -11.90 10.99 6.69
C SER A 261 -10.60 11.33 7.44
N ALA A 262 -9.48 11.23 6.72
CA ALA A 262 -8.14 11.62 7.16
C ALA A 262 -8.07 13.02 7.83
N THR A 263 -8.82 13.98 7.28
CA THR A 263 -8.88 15.38 7.71
C THR A 263 -10.29 15.95 7.45
N SER A 264 -10.64 17.05 8.13
CA SER A 264 -11.89 17.79 7.91
C SER A 264 -11.96 18.49 6.54
N ALA A 265 -10.81 18.84 5.96
CA ALA A 265 -10.73 19.51 4.66
C ALA A 265 -11.01 18.56 3.47
N LYS A 266 -10.81 17.24 3.62
CA LYS A 266 -10.96 16.24 2.56
C LYS A 266 -12.09 15.26 2.92
N GLN A 267 -13.26 15.37 2.28
CA GLN A 267 -14.37 14.42 2.47
C GLN A 267 -14.09 13.09 1.76
N SER A 268 -13.24 12.30 2.38
CA SER A 268 -12.64 11.07 1.84
C SER A 268 -12.77 9.93 2.87
N PRO A 269 -13.98 9.50 3.21
CA PRO A 269 -14.15 8.52 4.29
C PRO A 269 -13.60 7.15 3.90
N ASP A 270 -12.97 6.48 4.86
CA ASP A 270 -12.65 5.06 4.76
C ASP A 270 -12.75 4.37 6.13
N VAL A 271 -12.66 3.04 6.14
CA VAL A 271 -12.81 2.22 7.35
C VAL A 271 -11.64 2.37 8.34
N TYR A 272 -10.42 2.65 7.88
CA TYR A 272 -9.24 2.82 8.72
C TYR A 272 -9.33 4.15 9.50
N TYR A 273 -9.66 5.23 8.81
CA TYR A 273 -9.92 6.53 9.43
C TYR A 273 -11.13 6.47 10.38
N THR A 274 -12.20 5.77 10.00
CA THR A 274 -13.34 5.52 10.88
C THR A 274 -12.91 4.76 12.15
N TRP A 275 -12.10 3.71 12.03
CA TRP A 275 -11.56 2.97 13.16
C TRP A 275 -10.66 3.85 14.06
N CYS A 276 -9.78 4.69 13.49
CA CYS A 276 -8.96 5.64 14.25
C CYS A 276 -9.82 6.64 15.05
N ALA A 277 -10.84 7.24 14.43
CA ALA A 277 -11.75 8.16 15.11
C ALA A 277 -12.49 7.50 16.28
N LEU A 278 -13.06 6.32 16.06
CA LEU A 278 -13.84 5.62 17.08
C LEU A 278 -12.98 5.20 18.27
N ASN A 279 -11.75 4.71 18.04
CA ASN A 279 -10.81 4.43 19.11
C ASN A 279 -10.37 5.70 19.85
N THR A 280 -10.14 6.81 19.13
CA THR A 280 -9.79 8.10 19.76
C THR A 280 -10.91 8.58 20.67
N LEU A 281 -12.15 8.61 20.19
CA LEU A 281 -13.31 9.03 21.00
C LEU A 281 -13.50 8.11 22.22
N ALA A 282 -13.37 6.79 22.05
CA ALA A 282 -13.46 5.83 23.16
C ALA A 282 -12.38 6.06 24.23
N LEU A 283 -11.14 6.38 23.84
CA LEU A 283 -10.05 6.72 24.77
C LEU A 283 -10.25 8.07 25.48
N LEU A 284 -11.01 8.99 24.88
CA LEU A 284 -11.40 10.26 25.50
C LEU A 284 -12.68 10.17 26.35
N GLY A 285 -13.39 9.04 26.31
CA GLY A 285 -14.71 8.89 26.95
C GLY A 285 -15.87 9.54 26.18
N GLU A 286 -15.63 9.92 24.92
CA GLU A 286 -16.58 10.63 24.05
C GLU A 286 -17.33 9.68 23.10
N ARG A 287 -18.39 10.18 22.43
CA ARG A 287 -19.19 9.41 21.47
C ARG A 287 -19.30 10.10 20.10
N PRO A 288 -19.35 9.36 18.99
CA PRO A 288 -19.61 9.92 17.65
C PRO A 288 -20.91 10.72 17.60
N GLN A 289 -20.95 11.78 16.78
CA GLN A 289 -22.16 12.59 16.60
C GLN A 289 -23.22 11.85 15.77
N ARG A 290 -22.79 11.01 14.82
CA ARG A 290 -23.67 10.27 13.90
C ARG A 290 -23.51 8.76 14.03
N VAL A 291 -23.87 8.19 15.19
CA VAL A 291 -23.72 6.75 15.49
C VAL A 291 -24.43 5.86 14.46
N ASP A 292 -25.71 6.12 14.19
CA ASP A 292 -26.53 5.24 13.35
C ASP A 292 -26.05 5.23 11.89
N THR A 293 -25.75 6.40 11.32
CA THR A 293 -25.26 6.47 9.94
C THR A 293 -23.84 5.94 9.83
N CYS A 294 -22.97 6.13 10.84
CA CYS A 294 -21.65 5.50 10.89
C CYS A 294 -21.76 3.96 10.88
N THR A 295 -22.64 3.42 11.72
CA THR A 295 -22.94 1.97 11.76
C THR A 295 -23.40 1.47 10.38
N GLN A 296 -24.33 2.18 9.73
CA GLN A 296 -24.80 1.84 8.40
C GLN A 296 -23.70 1.94 7.33
N ALA A 297 -22.89 3.00 7.35
CA ALA A 297 -21.77 3.19 6.42
C ALA A 297 -20.72 2.06 6.54
N ILE A 298 -20.43 1.58 7.75
CA ILE A 298 -19.53 0.42 7.93
C ILE A 298 -20.18 -0.86 7.40
N ARG A 299 -21.48 -1.09 7.65
CA ARG A 299 -22.21 -2.25 7.10
C ARG A 299 -22.20 -2.27 5.57
N GLU A 300 -22.26 -1.11 4.92
CA GLU A 300 -22.23 -0.97 3.46
C GLU A 300 -20.88 -1.40 2.83
N LEU A 301 -19.80 -1.44 3.61
CA LEU A 301 -18.49 -1.92 3.15
C LEU A 301 -18.38 -3.45 3.04
N GLN A 302 -19.36 -4.21 3.55
CA GLN A 302 -19.33 -5.68 3.48
C GLN A 302 -19.64 -6.17 2.06
N ASN A 303 -18.72 -6.93 1.48
CA ASN A 303 -18.79 -7.53 0.15
C ASN A 303 -19.46 -8.91 0.16
N SER A 304 -19.77 -9.44 -1.03
CA SER A 304 -20.39 -10.75 -1.24
C SER A 304 -19.56 -11.95 -0.75
N ASP A 305 -18.26 -11.77 -0.55
CA ASP A 305 -17.37 -12.79 0.04
C ASP A 305 -17.47 -12.87 1.57
N GLY A 306 -18.22 -11.94 2.19
CA GLY A 306 -18.42 -11.82 3.63
C GLY A 306 -17.43 -10.88 4.33
N GLY A 307 -16.31 -10.53 3.70
CA GLY A 307 -15.34 -9.57 4.22
C GLY A 307 -15.73 -8.11 3.96
N PHE A 308 -14.89 -7.16 4.40
CA PHE A 308 -15.12 -5.73 4.18
C PHE A 308 -13.98 -5.08 3.40
N GLY A 309 -14.32 -4.15 2.51
CA GLY A 309 -13.38 -3.27 1.81
C GLY A 309 -13.06 -1.98 2.58
N ASP A 310 -12.05 -1.23 2.14
CA ASP A 310 -11.70 0.08 2.72
C ASP A 310 -12.76 1.16 2.45
N GLN A 311 -13.35 1.11 1.25
CA GLN A 311 -14.38 2.01 0.72
C GLN A 311 -15.44 1.14 -0.01
N PRO A 312 -16.66 1.65 -0.27
CA PRO A 312 -17.71 0.87 -0.95
C PRO A 312 -17.22 0.31 -2.30
N GLY A 313 -17.44 -1.00 -2.53
CA GLY A 313 -17.00 -1.69 -3.76
C GLY A 313 -15.50 -1.94 -3.87
N TRP A 314 -14.69 -1.67 -2.83
CA TRP A 314 -13.30 -2.12 -2.78
C TRP A 314 -13.25 -3.56 -2.28
N ARG A 315 -12.33 -4.38 -2.81
CA ARG A 315 -12.22 -5.79 -2.43
C ARG A 315 -11.92 -5.96 -0.95
N SER A 316 -12.37 -7.08 -0.39
CA SER A 316 -12.17 -7.40 1.01
C SER A 316 -10.69 -7.60 1.35
N ARG A 317 -10.27 -7.08 2.50
CA ARG A 317 -8.94 -7.34 3.09
C ARG A 317 -9.09 -7.71 4.56
N LEU A 318 -8.11 -8.43 5.11
CA LEU A 318 -8.11 -8.79 6.53
C LEU A 318 -8.05 -7.55 7.44
N TYR A 319 -7.25 -6.53 7.10
CA TYR A 319 -7.22 -5.26 7.83
C TYR A 319 -8.56 -4.52 7.79
N SER A 320 -9.11 -4.30 6.59
CA SER A 320 -10.37 -3.58 6.41
C SER A 320 -11.55 -4.29 7.10
N THR A 321 -11.52 -5.62 7.10
CA THR A 321 -12.45 -6.47 7.87
C THR A 321 -12.28 -6.28 9.38
N MET A 322 -11.05 -6.30 9.90
CA MET A 322 -10.77 -6.04 11.33
C MET A 322 -11.24 -4.63 11.73
N TYR A 323 -10.89 -3.60 10.94
CA TYR A 323 -11.30 -2.21 11.19
C TYR A 323 -12.82 -2.06 11.22
N ALA A 324 -13.55 -2.70 10.30
CA ALA A 324 -15.01 -2.69 10.28
C ALA A 324 -15.60 -3.37 11.53
N VAL A 325 -15.14 -4.58 11.85
CA VAL A 325 -15.64 -5.37 12.98
C VAL A 325 -15.36 -4.69 14.32
N GLU A 326 -14.17 -4.14 14.54
CA GLU A 326 -13.87 -3.38 15.74
C GLU A 326 -14.63 -2.05 15.83
N SER A 327 -14.84 -1.36 14.70
CA SER A 327 -15.66 -0.15 14.66
C SER A 327 -17.10 -0.44 15.07
N LEU A 328 -17.69 -1.54 14.58
CA LEU A 328 -19.03 -1.98 14.99
C LEU A 328 -19.06 -2.40 16.48
N GLN A 329 -17.99 -3.03 16.99
CA GLN A 329 -17.87 -3.35 18.41
C GLN A 329 -17.89 -2.09 19.29
N LEU A 330 -17.14 -1.05 18.91
CA LEU A 330 -17.07 0.23 19.62
C LEU A 330 -18.40 1.01 19.57
N LEU A 331 -19.11 0.96 18.45
CA LEU A 331 -20.39 1.66 18.27
C LEU A 331 -21.55 1.00 19.02
N THR A 332 -21.59 -0.35 19.06
CA THR A 332 -22.79 -1.11 19.47
C THR A 332 -22.61 -1.96 20.73
N GLY A 333 -21.37 -2.26 21.12
CA GLY A 333 -21.06 -3.22 22.19
C GLY A 333 -21.17 -4.70 21.76
N ASP A 334 -21.63 -5.00 20.55
CA ASP A 334 -21.77 -6.36 20.01
C ASP A 334 -21.65 -6.34 18.48
N ALA A 335 -20.41 -6.47 17.97
CA ALA A 335 -20.15 -6.50 16.54
C ALA A 335 -20.87 -7.64 15.82
N ARG A 336 -21.02 -8.80 16.48
CA ARG A 336 -21.67 -9.98 15.90
C ARG A 336 -23.16 -9.74 15.66
N LYS A 337 -23.85 -9.06 16.57
CA LYS A 337 -25.24 -8.60 16.37
C LYS A 337 -25.33 -7.41 15.41
N ALA A 338 -24.33 -6.54 15.40
CA ALA A 338 -24.29 -5.37 14.53
C ALA A 338 -24.10 -5.71 13.04
N ILE A 339 -23.59 -6.89 12.69
CA ILE A 339 -23.43 -7.35 11.30
C ILE A 339 -24.68 -8.15 10.90
N GLU A 340 -25.75 -7.41 10.66
CA GLU A 340 -27.07 -7.91 10.27
C GLU A 340 -27.05 -8.68 8.94
N SER A 341 -28.05 -9.56 8.76
CA SER A 341 -28.19 -10.33 7.52
C SER A 341 -28.74 -9.46 6.40
N LYS A 342 -28.00 -9.37 5.30
CA LYS A 342 -28.39 -8.61 4.09
C LYS A 342 -28.01 -9.36 2.82
N GLU A 343 -28.62 -8.99 1.70
CA GLU A 343 -28.15 -9.40 0.38
C GLU A 343 -27.08 -8.42 -0.13
N VAL A 344 -26.01 -8.94 -0.73
CA VAL A 344 -24.99 -8.16 -1.44
C VAL A 344 -24.79 -8.79 -2.82
N ALA A 345 -24.88 -7.98 -3.87
CA ALA A 345 -24.60 -8.42 -5.23
C ALA A 345 -23.13 -8.85 -5.37
N HIS A 346 -22.89 -9.96 -6.07
CA HIS A 346 -21.54 -10.38 -6.40
C HIS A 346 -20.86 -9.34 -7.29
N ALA A 347 -19.74 -8.81 -6.79
CA ALA A 347 -18.85 -7.95 -7.57
C ALA A 347 -18.06 -8.82 -8.57
N HIS A 348 -18.73 -9.25 -9.65
CA HIS A 348 -18.10 -10.03 -10.70
C HIS A 348 -17.09 -9.15 -11.47
N SER A 349 -15.80 -9.41 -11.27
CA SER A 349 -14.79 -8.96 -12.25
C SER A 349 -15.07 -9.66 -13.57
N LYS A 350 -15.44 -8.90 -14.61
CA LYS A 350 -15.78 -9.45 -15.93
C LYS A 350 -14.59 -10.29 -16.44
N PRO A 351 -14.76 -11.61 -16.70
CA PRO A 351 -13.67 -12.46 -17.15
C PRO A 351 -13.06 -11.93 -18.45
N ILE A 352 -11.74 -12.02 -18.57
CA ILE A 352 -11.05 -11.59 -19.79
C ILE A 352 -11.30 -12.65 -20.86
N VAL A 353 -12.17 -12.33 -21.81
CA VAL A 353 -12.58 -13.21 -22.90
C VAL A 353 -12.20 -12.59 -24.25
N GLY A 354 -11.77 -13.44 -25.18
CA GLY A 354 -11.36 -13.04 -26.52
C GLY A 354 -10.19 -13.87 -27.02
N LYS A 355 -10.20 -14.25 -28.31
CA LYS A 355 -9.07 -14.97 -28.95
C LYS A 355 -7.98 -14.01 -29.45
N GLU A 356 -8.25 -12.71 -29.42
CA GLU A 356 -7.33 -11.65 -29.79
C GLU A 356 -6.34 -11.30 -28.67
N PHE A 357 -6.63 -11.68 -27.43
CA PHE A 357 -5.78 -11.37 -26.28
C PHE A 357 -4.65 -12.38 -26.12
N ARG A 358 -3.44 -11.88 -25.90
CA ARG A 358 -2.23 -12.66 -25.58
C ARG A 358 -1.56 -12.08 -24.34
N ILE A 359 -0.72 -12.89 -23.71
CA ILE A 359 0.09 -12.48 -22.56
C ILE A 359 1.45 -12.02 -23.09
N TYR A 360 1.75 -10.75 -22.87
CA TYR A 360 3.04 -10.13 -23.19
C TYR A 360 3.80 -9.81 -21.91
N GLN A 361 5.13 -9.74 -21.97
CA GLN A 361 5.97 -9.50 -20.80
C GLN A 361 6.74 -8.18 -20.90
N ALA A 362 6.66 -7.39 -19.84
CA ALA A 362 7.37 -6.13 -19.67
C ALA A 362 8.26 -6.15 -18.42
N LEU A 363 9.29 -5.32 -18.42
CA LEU A 363 10.12 -5.02 -17.25
C LEU A 363 10.62 -3.57 -17.33
N PHE A 364 10.51 -2.83 -16.23
CA PHE A 364 10.92 -1.43 -16.13
C PHE A 364 12.27 -1.28 -15.42
N LYS A 365 12.93 -0.13 -15.58
CA LYS A 365 14.29 0.17 -15.10
C LYS A 365 15.38 -0.83 -15.51
N VAL A 366 15.25 -1.44 -16.68
CA VAL A 366 16.36 -2.23 -17.25
C VAL A 366 17.50 -1.29 -17.67
N PRO A 367 18.75 -1.76 -17.76
CA PRO A 367 19.85 -0.94 -18.26
C PRO A 367 19.57 -0.46 -19.69
N VAL A 368 20.26 0.61 -20.13
CA VAL A 368 20.24 0.98 -21.55
C VAL A 368 20.98 -0.10 -22.34
N VAL A 369 20.22 -0.88 -23.11
CA VAL A 369 20.72 -2.00 -23.92
C VAL A 369 21.22 -1.54 -25.28
N GLN A 370 22.04 -2.35 -25.95
CA GLN A 370 22.49 -2.09 -27.31
C GLN A 370 21.57 -2.78 -28.34
N PRO A 371 21.56 -2.32 -29.61
CA PRO A 371 20.83 -2.97 -30.70
C PRO A 371 21.04 -4.49 -30.81
N ASP A 372 22.27 -4.97 -30.56
CA ASP A 372 22.62 -6.39 -30.68
C ASP A 372 22.06 -7.26 -29.53
N ASP A 373 21.74 -6.67 -28.38
CA ASP A 373 21.16 -7.38 -27.23
C ASP A 373 19.68 -7.76 -27.47
N LEU A 374 19.00 -7.01 -28.33
CA LEU A 374 17.54 -7.06 -28.52
C LEU A 374 17.04 -8.46 -28.93
N ALA A 375 17.76 -9.13 -29.83
CA ALA A 375 17.43 -10.49 -30.26
C ALA A 375 17.59 -11.53 -29.15
N GLY A 376 18.52 -11.31 -28.21
CA GLY A 376 18.69 -12.16 -27.02
C GLY A 376 17.57 -11.95 -25.99
N LEU A 377 17.19 -10.70 -25.74
CA LEU A 377 16.11 -10.35 -24.83
C LEU A 377 14.74 -10.80 -25.38
N SER A 378 14.48 -10.62 -26.68
CA SER A 378 13.25 -11.12 -27.31
C SER A 378 13.12 -12.65 -27.20
N LYS A 379 14.22 -13.41 -27.36
CA LYS A 379 14.25 -14.87 -27.11
C LYS A 379 14.00 -15.27 -25.66
N ARG A 380 14.30 -14.39 -24.69
CA ARG A 380 13.96 -14.57 -23.26
C ARG A 380 12.52 -14.16 -22.92
N GLY A 381 11.69 -13.85 -23.93
CA GLY A 381 10.28 -13.50 -23.75
C GLY A 381 10.02 -12.04 -23.37
N PHE A 382 11.01 -11.15 -23.44
CA PHE A 382 10.77 -9.72 -23.27
C PHE A 382 10.06 -9.14 -24.49
N HIS A 383 8.95 -8.43 -24.25
CA HIS A 383 8.13 -7.78 -25.27
C HIS A 383 8.08 -6.25 -25.08
N LEU A 384 8.32 -5.74 -23.88
CA LEU A 384 8.43 -4.30 -23.61
C LEU A 384 9.53 -4.05 -22.58
N LEU A 385 10.42 -3.10 -22.87
CA LEU A 385 11.51 -2.71 -21.97
C LEU A 385 11.40 -1.24 -21.57
N GLY A 386 11.32 -0.98 -20.26
CA GLY A 386 11.44 0.35 -19.68
C GLY A 386 12.91 0.67 -19.38
N LEU A 387 13.57 1.42 -20.25
CA LEU A 387 15.00 1.73 -20.19
C LEU A 387 15.30 2.75 -19.09
N LYS A 388 16.32 2.52 -18.25
CA LYS A 388 16.75 3.44 -17.19
C LYS A 388 17.51 4.66 -17.75
N SER A 389 16.81 5.52 -18.49
CA SER A 389 17.30 6.75 -19.15
C SER A 389 16.19 7.79 -19.32
N ASP A 390 16.57 9.07 -19.42
CA ASP A 390 15.73 10.21 -19.81
C ASP A 390 16.02 10.72 -21.25
N LYS A 391 17.02 10.13 -21.93
CA LYS A 391 17.45 10.52 -23.28
C LYS A 391 16.58 9.86 -24.33
N PHE A 392 15.98 10.66 -25.20
CA PHE A 392 15.05 10.15 -26.22
C PHE A 392 15.78 9.37 -27.31
N GLU A 393 17.02 9.75 -27.58
CA GLU A 393 17.92 9.17 -28.56
C GLU A 393 18.23 7.69 -28.27
N ASP A 394 18.39 7.32 -26.99
CA ASP A 394 18.64 5.94 -26.55
C ASP A 394 17.49 5.00 -26.99
N ALA A 395 16.24 5.47 -26.85
CA ALA A 395 15.07 4.70 -27.25
C ALA A 395 14.78 4.79 -28.77
N GLU A 396 15.02 5.93 -29.41
CA GLU A 396 14.85 6.13 -30.86
C GLU A 396 15.78 5.21 -31.68
N GLN A 397 17.01 5.00 -31.21
CA GLN A 397 17.95 4.04 -31.80
C GLN A 397 17.41 2.60 -31.72
N LEU A 398 16.96 2.17 -30.54
CA LEU A 398 16.44 0.81 -30.33
C LEU A 398 15.12 0.57 -31.08
N LEU A 399 14.22 1.55 -31.16
CA LEU A 399 13.02 1.46 -32.00
C LEU A 399 13.33 1.27 -33.48
N THR A 400 14.48 1.76 -33.95
CA THR A 400 14.94 1.55 -35.33
C THR A 400 15.45 0.12 -35.50
N ALA A 401 16.34 -0.32 -34.60
CA ALA A 401 16.85 -1.69 -34.59
C ALA A 401 15.75 -2.76 -34.45
N ILE A 402 14.74 -2.55 -33.61
CA ILE A 402 13.57 -3.43 -33.45
C ILE A 402 12.83 -3.61 -34.78
N ARG A 403 12.63 -2.53 -35.54
CA ARG A 403 11.96 -2.57 -36.85
C ARG A 403 12.79 -3.30 -37.91
N GLU A 404 14.09 -3.07 -37.93
CA GLU A 404 15.04 -3.72 -38.85
C GLU A 404 15.17 -5.23 -38.57
N GLN A 405 15.31 -5.60 -37.29
CA GLN A 405 15.38 -6.99 -36.82
C GLN A 405 13.99 -7.69 -36.80
N LYS A 406 12.90 -6.95 -37.04
CA LYS A 406 11.50 -7.43 -37.05
C LYS A 406 11.08 -8.13 -35.75
N LEU A 407 11.52 -7.60 -34.62
CA LEU A 407 11.21 -8.17 -33.30
C LEU A 407 9.79 -7.76 -32.85
N ALA A 408 9.09 -8.69 -32.19
CA ALA A 408 7.80 -8.44 -31.55
C ALA A 408 8.01 -7.77 -30.17
N MET A 409 8.68 -6.62 -30.16
CA MET A 409 9.12 -5.94 -28.96
C MET A 409 8.95 -4.41 -29.09
N ASP A 410 8.89 -3.70 -27.96
CA ASP A 410 8.83 -2.25 -27.88
C ASP A 410 9.72 -1.71 -26.73
N VAL A 411 10.02 -0.42 -26.75
CA VAL A 411 10.77 0.28 -25.70
C VAL A 411 10.07 1.57 -25.26
N VAL A 412 10.22 1.87 -23.97
CA VAL A 412 9.82 3.12 -23.34
C VAL A 412 10.96 3.61 -22.45
N LEU A 413 11.09 4.92 -22.25
CA LEU A 413 12.05 5.46 -21.30
C LEU A 413 11.45 5.40 -19.90
N CYS A 414 12.26 5.08 -18.91
CA CYS A 414 11.88 4.97 -17.50
C CYS A 414 12.97 5.62 -16.63
N PRO A 415 13.09 6.96 -16.65
CA PRO A 415 14.16 7.67 -15.95
C PRO A 415 14.10 7.43 -14.44
N GLU A 416 15.26 7.35 -13.81
CA GLU A 416 15.38 7.50 -12.37
C GLU A 416 15.45 8.98 -12.03
N ALA A 417 14.30 9.55 -11.64
CA ALA A 417 14.27 10.94 -11.18
C ALA A 417 14.76 11.01 -9.71
N TYR A 418 15.95 10.43 -9.44
CA TYR A 418 16.67 10.51 -8.16
C TYR A 418 16.64 11.94 -7.57
N PRO A 419 16.78 13.03 -8.38
CA PRO A 419 16.72 14.39 -7.85
C PRO A 419 15.33 14.88 -7.39
N HIS A 420 14.24 14.14 -7.61
CA HIS A 420 12.90 14.57 -7.18
C HIS A 420 12.76 14.57 -5.66
N ARG A 421 12.14 15.63 -5.14
CA ARG A 421 12.00 15.89 -3.70
C ARG A 421 10.55 16.25 -3.39
N LEU A 422 9.97 15.55 -2.42
CA LEU A 422 8.61 15.81 -1.93
C LEU A 422 8.67 16.19 -0.45
N GLN A 423 8.21 17.39 -0.11
CA GLN A 423 8.01 17.80 1.27
C GLN A 423 6.66 17.26 1.78
N THR A 424 6.70 16.42 2.81
CA THR A 424 5.48 15.97 3.50
C THR A 424 5.03 16.99 4.54
N ARG A 425 3.82 16.76 5.07
CA ARG A 425 3.42 17.31 6.36
C ARG A 425 4.52 17.06 7.41
N GLY A 426 4.77 18.02 8.28
CA GLY A 426 5.77 17.90 9.35
C GLY A 426 7.22 18.17 8.92
N GLY A 427 7.45 18.60 7.67
CA GLY A 427 8.75 19.11 7.21
C GLY A 427 9.76 18.07 6.74
N LEU A 428 9.42 16.77 6.74
CA LEU A 428 10.26 15.73 6.14
C LEU A 428 10.34 15.91 4.62
N VAL A 429 11.56 15.85 4.06
CA VAL A 429 11.79 15.80 2.62
C VAL A 429 12.05 14.35 2.19
N LEU A 430 11.15 13.81 1.38
CA LEU A 430 11.30 12.50 0.77
C LEU A 430 12.10 12.58 -0.52
N ASN A 431 12.95 11.58 -0.71
CA ASN A 431 13.72 11.32 -1.91
C ASN A 431 13.07 10.16 -2.69
N HIS A 432 13.47 9.89 -3.93
CA HIS A 432 12.99 8.73 -4.73
C HIS A 432 11.48 8.68 -5.01
N VAL A 433 10.85 9.86 -5.01
CA VAL A 433 9.40 10.06 -5.23
C VAL A 433 9.03 10.20 -6.71
N GLY A 434 9.90 9.76 -7.63
CA GLY A 434 9.78 10.05 -9.06
C GLY A 434 10.33 8.96 -9.95
N ASN A 435 9.53 7.92 -10.19
CA ASN A 435 9.70 7.05 -11.35
C ASN A 435 8.58 7.33 -12.34
N PHE A 436 8.97 7.56 -13.60
CA PHE A 436 8.07 7.93 -14.67
C PHE A 436 8.32 7.06 -15.90
N THR A 437 7.38 7.05 -16.84
CA THR A 437 7.60 6.52 -18.19
C THR A 437 7.46 7.62 -19.24
N LEU A 438 8.44 7.77 -20.13
CA LEU A 438 8.40 8.73 -21.23
C LEU A 438 8.29 7.96 -22.55
N ASP A 439 7.22 8.18 -23.32
CA ASP A 439 7.11 7.56 -24.64
C ASP A 439 8.09 8.25 -25.60
N PRO A 440 9.06 7.54 -26.21
CA PRO A 440 9.96 8.11 -27.20
C PRO A 440 9.22 8.80 -28.37
N ARG A 441 7.97 8.42 -28.64
CA ARG A 441 7.13 9.00 -29.71
C ARG A 441 6.57 10.38 -29.39
N TRP A 442 6.74 10.87 -28.15
CA TRP A 442 6.29 12.21 -27.76
C TRP A 442 6.88 13.32 -28.64
N ASN A 443 6.03 14.25 -29.06
CA ASN A 443 6.43 15.41 -29.85
C ASN A 443 7.19 16.46 -29.00
N ALA A 444 7.71 17.51 -29.63
CA ALA A 444 8.50 18.55 -28.97
C ALA A 444 7.78 19.27 -27.81
N GLU A 445 6.45 19.41 -27.88
CA GLU A 445 5.63 20.00 -26.82
C GLU A 445 5.44 19.03 -25.64
N GLN A 446 5.16 17.76 -25.90
CA GLN A 446 5.06 16.72 -24.86
C GLN A 446 6.41 16.53 -24.14
N ARG A 447 7.53 16.52 -24.88
CA ARG A 447 8.90 16.54 -24.31
C ARG A 447 9.19 17.82 -23.52
N ARG A 448 8.53 18.96 -23.82
CA ARG A 448 8.62 20.19 -23.02
C ARG A 448 7.85 20.08 -21.71
N VAL A 449 6.67 19.47 -21.71
CA VAL A 449 5.89 19.20 -20.48
C VAL A 449 6.70 18.31 -19.52
N TRP A 450 7.36 17.26 -20.02
CA TRP A 450 8.29 16.47 -19.20
C TRP A 450 9.38 17.32 -18.55
N ARG A 451 10.10 18.13 -19.32
CA ARG A 451 11.17 19.00 -18.77
C ARG A 451 10.66 20.01 -17.73
N GLN A 452 9.43 20.48 -17.84
CA GLN A 452 8.81 21.36 -16.84
C GLN A 452 8.45 20.59 -15.56
N ALA A 453 7.88 19.39 -15.69
CA ALA A 453 7.55 18.52 -14.55
C ALA A 453 8.81 18.03 -13.80
N ASP A 454 9.86 17.63 -14.52
CA ASP A 454 11.16 17.23 -13.97
C ASP A 454 11.86 18.39 -13.22
N GLN A 455 11.83 19.60 -13.79
CA GLN A 455 12.33 20.79 -13.09
C GLN A 455 11.52 21.10 -11.81
N ALA A 456 10.19 21.08 -11.88
CA ALA A 456 9.35 21.32 -10.69
C ALA A 456 9.54 20.24 -9.61
N GLY A 457 9.75 18.98 -10.01
CA GLY A 457 10.00 17.87 -9.08
C GLY A 457 11.32 17.99 -8.31
N LYS A 458 12.31 18.67 -8.87
CA LYS A 458 13.62 18.96 -8.23
C LYS A 458 13.55 20.03 -7.13
N GLU A 459 12.46 20.80 -7.04
CA GLU A 459 12.38 22.00 -6.21
C GLU A 459 11.82 21.77 -4.79
N SER A 460 11.79 20.52 -4.32
CA SER A 460 11.37 20.14 -2.94
C SER A 460 10.01 20.71 -2.53
N ARG A 461 9.00 20.37 -3.33
CA ARG A 461 7.64 20.94 -3.27
C ARG A 461 6.75 20.22 -2.23
N PRO A 462 5.78 20.91 -1.59
CA PRO A 462 4.69 20.27 -0.86
C PRO A 462 3.86 19.34 -1.75
N TRP A 463 3.23 18.31 -1.17
CA TRP A 463 2.47 17.29 -1.93
C TRP A 463 1.46 17.86 -2.94
N SER A 464 0.68 18.88 -2.57
CA SER A 464 -0.30 19.51 -3.47
C SER A 464 0.36 20.18 -4.68
N GLU A 465 1.53 20.78 -4.52
CA GLU A 465 2.28 21.39 -5.61
C GLU A 465 2.95 20.34 -6.50
N TYR A 466 3.57 19.31 -5.89
CA TYR A 466 4.15 18.18 -6.62
C TYR A 466 3.08 17.46 -7.47
N GLN A 467 1.89 17.24 -6.88
CA GLN A 467 0.74 16.68 -7.58
C GLN A 467 0.31 17.54 -8.78
N GLN A 468 0.18 18.86 -8.60
CA GLN A 468 -0.28 19.77 -9.64
C GLN A 468 0.75 20.04 -10.75
N GLN A 469 2.04 20.11 -10.40
CA GLN A 469 3.11 20.55 -11.30
C GLN A 469 3.89 19.38 -11.93
N VAL A 470 3.86 18.18 -11.30
CA VAL A 470 4.58 16.99 -11.77
C VAL A 470 3.61 15.89 -12.17
N LEU A 471 2.75 15.42 -11.27
CA LEU A 471 1.95 14.22 -11.52
C LEU A 471 0.80 14.45 -12.52
N GLN A 472 0.03 15.54 -12.36
CA GLN A 472 -1.09 15.84 -13.25
C GLN A 472 -0.68 16.10 -14.72
N PRO A 473 0.38 16.89 -15.02
CA PRO A 473 0.83 17.07 -16.40
C PRO A 473 1.31 15.78 -17.06
N LEU A 474 2.01 14.91 -16.32
CA LEU A 474 2.51 13.64 -16.82
C LEU A 474 1.40 12.59 -16.98
N ALA A 475 0.42 12.55 -16.08
CA ALA A 475 -0.80 11.77 -16.26
C ALA A 475 -1.57 12.18 -17.52
N GLY A 476 -1.61 13.49 -17.83
CA GLY A 476 -2.17 14.02 -19.09
C GLY A 476 -1.43 13.57 -20.37
N LEU A 477 -0.23 13.00 -20.24
CA LEU A 477 0.52 12.37 -21.34
C LEU A 477 0.48 10.83 -21.33
N ASN A 478 -0.37 10.23 -20.47
CA ASN A 478 -0.40 8.80 -20.17
C ASN A 478 0.96 8.26 -19.68
N SER A 479 1.73 9.07 -18.97
CA SER A 479 2.91 8.60 -18.24
C SER A 479 2.46 7.80 -17.02
N LEU A 480 3.02 6.60 -16.83
CA LEU A 480 2.98 5.91 -15.55
C LEU A 480 3.84 6.70 -14.57
N SER A 481 3.34 6.90 -13.35
CA SER A 481 4.03 7.56 -12.26
C SER A 481 3.91 6.71 -11.00
N TYR A 482 5.04 6.43 -10.36
CA TYR A 482 5.14 5.72 -9.09
C TYR A 482 6.34 6.23 -8.29
N PRO A 483 6.31 6.21 -6.95
CA PRO A 483 7.50 6.34 -6.15
C PRO A 483 8.24 4.99 -6.15
N GLU A 484 9.55 5.02 -5.96
CA GLU A 484 10.31 3.78 -5.72
C GLU A 484 9.97 3.21 -4.33
N GLN A 485 9.79 4.09 -3.35
CA GLN A 485 9.61 3.75 -1.95
C GLN A 485 8.53 4.63 -1.32
N ASP A 486 7.57 3.99 -0.66
CA ASP A 486 6.60 4.66 0.21
C ASP A 486 7.02 4.36 1.64
N PHE A 487 7.50 5.39 2.34
CA PHE A 487 8.16 5.21 3.62
C PHE A 487 7.19 4.69 4.70
N GLU A 488 5.91 5.06 4.64
CA GLU A 488 4.91 4.67 5.64
C GLU A 488 3.48 4.47 5.10
N LEU A 489 2.66 3.76 5.87
CA LEU A 489 1.23 3.53 5.65
C LEU A 489 0.46 4.82 5.37
N GLU A 490 0.56 5.79 6.28
CA GLU A 490 -0.23 7.02 6.26
C GLU A 490 0.18 7.90 5.08
N HIS A 491 1.49 7.91 4.75
CA HIS A 491 2.00 8.56 3.55
C HIS A 491 1.50 7.88 2.28
N ALA A 492 1.61 6.55 2.19
CA ALA A 492 1.08 5.77 1.06
C ALA A 492 -0.41 6.05 0.84
N TYR A 493 -1.19 6.15 1.92
CA TYR A 493 -2.61 6.50 1.82
C TYR A 493 -2.81 7.95 1.32
N GLU A 494 -2.04 8.94 1.79
CA GLU A 494 -2.12 10.31 1.25
C GLU A 494 -1.68 10.44 -0.22
N VAL A 495 -0.71 9.64 -0.69
CA VAL A 495 -0.16 9.77 -2.06
C VAL A 495 -0.79 8.87 -3.12
N TYR A 496 -1.40 7.76 -2.74
CA TYR A 496 -2.14 6.88 -3.66
C TYR A 496 -3.64 7.17 -3.71
N ASP A 497 -4.25 7.61 -2.60
CA ASP A 497 -5.68 7.94 -2.62
C ASP A 497 -5.93 9.33 -3.25
N ARG A 498 -6.23 9.30 -4.57
CA ARG A 498 -6.81 10.36 -5.43
C ARG A 498 -5.80 11.26 -6.15
N ASN A 499 -5.77 11.16 -7.48
CA ASN A 499 -5.00 12.00 -8.41
C ASN A 499 -3.48 12.08 -8.13
N GLY A 500 -2.94 11.16 -7.35
CA GLY A 500 -1.51 11.05 -7.08
C GLY A 500 -0.83 10.16 -8.12
N TYR A 501 -0.08 9.17 -7.65
CA TYR A 501 0.53 8.17 -8.52
C TYR A 501 -0.54 7.25 -9.16
N ASN A 502 -0.35 6.89 -10.42
CA ASN A 502 -1.25 5.98 -11.16
C ASN A 502 -0.71 4.54 -11.24
N ALA A 503 0.53 4.33 -10.80
CA ALA A 503 1.21 3.06 -10.74
C ALA A 503 1.79 2.81 -9.33
N MET A 504 2.12 1.55 -9.03
CA MET A 504 2.70 1.14 -7.75
C MET A 504 3.72 0.01 -7.94
N LEU A 505 4.89 0.14 -7.32
CA LEU A 505 5.87 -0.93 -7.27
C LEU A 505 5.33 -2.13 -6.46
N ALA A 506 5.36 -3.32 -7.07
CA ALA A 506 4.92 -4.58 -6.45
C ALA A 506 6.01 -5.66 -6.47
N GLY A 507 6.79 -5.73 -7.55
CA GLY A 507 7.93 -6.63 -7.70
C GLY A 507 9.22 -5.85 -7.93
N PHE A 508 10.27 -6.21 -7.19
CA PHE A 508 11.60 -5.60 -7.29
C PHE A 508 12.62 -6.70 -7.58
N ASN A 509 13.58 -6.47 -8.48
CA ASN A 509 14.56 -7.50 -8.86
C ASN A 509 15.71 -7.68 -7.85
N TRP A 510 15.70 -6.94 -6.75
CA TRP A 510 16.63 -7.15 -5.65
C TRP A 510 15.97 -7.92 -4.51
N ALA A 511 16.75 -8.66 -3.72
CA ALA A 511 16.25 -9.14 -2.43
C ALA A 511 16.09 -7.93 -1.50
N PRO A 512 14.89 -7.68 -0.93
CA PRO A 512 13.68 -8.51 -0.95
C PRO A 512 12.77 -8.20 -2.15
N ARG A 513 12.40 -9.24 -2.89
CA ARG A 513 11.75 -9.11 -4.21
C ARG A 513 10.27 -8.71 -4.16
N ASP A 514 9.60 -9.05 -3.06
CA ASP A 514 8.15 -8.93 -2.91
C ASP A 514 7.77 -7.70 -2.08
N PHE A 515 7.56 -6.58 -2.77
CA PHE A 515 7.28 -5.30 -2.13
C PHE A 515 5.88 -5.25 -1.50
N VAL A 516 4.95 -6.10 -1.94
CA VAL A 516 3.63 -6.23 -1.27
C VAL A 516 3.77 -6.94 0.07
N ARG A 517 4.67 -7.92 0.21
CA ARG A 517 4.99 -8.55 1.51
C ARG A 517 5.87 -7.69 2.41
N VAL A 518 6.78 -6.91 1.84
CA VAL A 518 7.59 -5.95 2.59
C VAL A 518 6.74 -4.80 3.14
N PHE A 519 5.80 -4.31 2.34
CA PHE A 519 4.90 -3.19 2.67
C PHE A 519 3.43 -3.64 2.57
N PRO A 520 2.90 -4.40 3.56
CA PRO A 520 1.59 -5.08 3.48
C PRO A 520 0.40 -4.19 3.11
N TRP A 521 0.45 -2.89 3.41
CA TRP A 521 -0.60 -1.95 3.00
C TRP A 521 -0.69 -1.71 1.50
N ARG A 522 0.34 -2.04 0.71
CA ARG A 522 0.26 -2.10 -0.77
C ARG A 522 -0.82 -3.06 -1.25
N GLU A 523 -1.21 -4.06 -0.44
CA GLU A 523 -2.38 -4.90 -0.71
C GLU A 523 -3.64 -4.06 -0.99
N ARG A 524 -3.78 -2.87 -0.41
CA ARG A 524 -4.91 -1.94 -0.66
C ARG A 524 -5.06 -1.55 -2.14
N TYR A 525 -3.99 -1.57 -2.93
CA TYR A 525 -3.96 -0.96 -4.28
C TYR A 525 -3.83 -1.93 -5.46
N LEU A 526 -3.76 -3.25 -5.24
CA LEU A 526 -3.57 -4.27 -6.30
C LEU A 526 -4.63 -4.24 -7.43
N ASP A 527 -5.82 -3.72 -7.17
CA ASP A 527 -6.90 -3.53 -8.14
C ASP A 527 -7.23 -2.04 -8.42
N LYS A 528 -6.38 -1.11 -7.95
CA LYS A 528 -6.58 0.35 -8.08
C LYS A 528 -5.50 1.04 -8.90
N LEU A 529 -4.28 0.51 -8.90
CA LEU A 529 -3.11 1.10 -9.57
C LEU A 529 -2.48 0.10 -10.54
N ALA A 530 -1.79 0.60 -11.57
CA ALA A 530 -0.97 -0.23 -12.43
C ALA A 530 0.22 -0.79 -11.63
N LEU A 531 0.27 -2.11 -11.43
CA LEU A 531 1.35 -2.72 -10.66
C LEU A 531 2.60 -2.84 -11.52
N ILE A 532 3.77 -2.51 -10.96
CA ILE A 532 5.04 -2.46 -11.67
C ILE A 532 6.02 -3.51 -11.13
N ALA A 533 6.71 -4.15 -12.07
CA ALA A 533 7.92 -4.93 -11.88
C ALA A 533 9.11 -4.06 -12.29
N ASP A 534 10.01 -3.78 -11.35
CA ASP A 534 11.11 -2.84 -11.50
C ASP A 534 12.46 -3.55 -11.29
N ALA A 535 13.36 -3.37 -12.25
CA ALA A 535 14.67 -4.02 -12.26
C ALA A 535 15.77 -3.26 -11.53
N ASP A 536 15.58 -1.96 -11.26
CA ASP A 536 16.56 -1.01 -10.73
C ASP A 536 18.02 -1.30 -11.15
N SER A 537 18.25 -1.41 -12.45
CA SER A 537 19.49 -1.97 -13.01
C SER A 537 20.32 -0.91 -13.75
N HIS A 538 21.60 -0.75 -13.35
CA HIS A 538 22.46 0.36 -13.77
C HIS A 538 23.53 -0.02 -14.83
N GLY A 539 23.36 0.42 -16.08
CA GLY A 539 24.42 0.42 -17.10
C GLY A 539 24.72 -0.94 -17.74
N ASP A 540 25.50 -1.80 -17.07
CA ASP A 540 26.03 -3.05 -17.64
C ASP A 540 24.97 -4.17 -17.69
N LEU A 541 24.39 -4.41 -18.88
CA LEU A 541 23.39 -5.47 -19.08
C LEU A 541 23.90 -6.87 -18.70
N ALA A 542 25.17 -7.20 -18.95
CA ALA A 542 25.69 -8.53 -18.65
C ALA A 542 25.74 -8.77 -17.13
N LYS A 543 26.14 -7.75 -16.36
CA LYS A 543 26.09 -7.77 -14.90
C LYS A 543 24.67 -7.95 -14.34
N TRP A 544 23.67 -7.28 -14.94
CA TRP A 544 22.29 -7.25 -14.44
C TRP A 544 21.38 -8.34 -15.02
N SER A 545 21.85 -9.04 -16.06
CA SER A 545 21.07 -10.05 -16.79
C SER A 545 20.40 -11.10 -15.88
N PRO A 546 21.05 -11.63 -14.81
CA PRO A 546 20.40 -12.58 -13.90
C PRO A 546 19.28 -11.96 -13.05
N GLN A 547 19.47 -10.71 -12.59
CA GLN A 547 18.48 -10.00 -11.77
C GLN A 547 17.20 -9.77 -12.56
N LEU A 548 17.30 -9.54 -13.88
CA LEU A 548 16.12 -9.31 -14.72
C LEU A 548 15.06 -10.39 -14.51
N ASP A 549 15.44 -11.67 -14.40
CA ASP A 549 14.51 -12.82 -14.37
C ASP A 549 13.77 -13.02 -13.04
N HIS A 550 13.93 -12.13 -12.06
CA HIS A 550 13.24 -12.25 -10.77
C HIS A 550 11.78 -11.76 -10.80
N THR A 551 11.45 -10.76 -11.62
CA THR A 551 10.08 -10.24 -11.75
C THR A 551 9.72 -9.88 -13.18
N ARG A 552 8.43 -9.86 -13.50
CA ARG A 552 7.85 -9.37 -14.76
C ARG A 552 6.54 -8.67 -14.53
N ASN A 553 6.23 -7.72 -15.39
CA ASN A 553 4.85 -7.38 -15.67
C ASN A 553 4.33 -8.26 -16.80
N LEU A 554 3.25 -8.98 -16.56
CA LEU A 554 2.43 -9.60 -17.59
C LEU A 554 1.31 -8.64 -17.96
N PHE A 555 1.12 -8.36 -19.25
CA PHE A 555 0.02 -7.53 -19.74
C PHE A 555 -0.80 -8.28 -20.79
N ILE A 556 -2.12 -8.28 -20.61
CA ILE A 556 -3.05 -9.03 -21.47
C ILE A 556 -3.63 -8.06 -22.50
N ALA A 557 -3.09 -8.14 -23.73
CA ALA A 557 -3.32 -7.15 -24.78
C ALA A 557 -3.38 -7.79 -26.18
N ARG A 558 -3.56 -6.96 -27.22
CA ARG A 558 -3.62 -7.38 -28.63
C ARG A 558 -2.25 -7.30 -29.33
N GLY A 559 -1.34 -6.48 -28.81
CA GLY A 559 0.04 -6.33 -29.27
C GLY A 559 1.03 -6.12 -28.12
N PRO A 560 2.35 -6.13 -28.42
CA PRO A 560 3.41 -5.98 -27.43
C PRO A 560 3.79 -4.51 -27.14
N THR A 561 3.07 -3.52 -27.66
CA THR A 561 3.54 -2.12 -27.64
C THR A 561 3.37 -1.45 -26.27
N TYR A 562 4.06 -0.33 -26.06
CA TYR A 562 3.85 0.50 -24.87
C TYR A 562 2.40 1.07 -24.80
N ALA A 563 1.78 1.35 -25.96
CA ALA A 563 0.37 1.75 -26.03
C ALA A 563 -0.59 0.61 -25.64
N ASP A 564 -0.29 -0.63 -26.05
CA ASP A 564 -1.00 -1.84 -25.62
C ASP A 564 -0.86 -2.06 -24.10
N PHE A 565 0.32 -1.81 -23.52
CA PHE A 565 0.54 -1.88 -22.07
C PHE A 565 -0.32 -0.85 -21.32
N LEU A 566 -0.34 0.40 -21.78
CA LEU A 566 -1.13 1.47 -21.16
C LEU A 566 -2.64 1.21 -21.23
N GLU A 567 -3.13 0.69 -22.36
CA GLU A 567 -4.51 0.26 -22.53
C GLU A 567 -4.85 -0.90 -21.59
N ALA A 568 -4.00 -1.93 -21.52
CA ALA A 568 -4.14 -3.03 -20.57
C ALA A 568 -4.12 -2.55 -19.11
N ALA A 569 -3.23 -1.63 -18.74
CA ALA A 569 -3.15 -1.07 -17.39
C ALA A 569 -4.44 -0.32 -17.01
N THR A 570 -4.94 0.52 -17.91
CA THR A 570 -6.19 1.28 -17.75
C THR A 570 -7.40 0.37 -17.61
N GLN A 571 -7.40 -0.75 -18.35
CA GLN A 571 -8.46 -1.76 -18.34
C GLN A 571 -8.24 -2.89 -17.33
N GLN A 572 -7.36 -2.69 -16.32
CA GLN A 572 -7.14 -3.65 -15.23
C GLN A 572 -6.67 -5.06 -15.70
N ARG A 573 -5.81 -5.09 -16.73
CA ARG A 573 -5.26 -6.31 -17.37
C ARG A 573 -3.74 -6.45 -17.26
N VAL A 574 -3.13 -5.84 -16.24
CA VAL A 574 -1.71 -5.98 -15.90
C VAL A 574 -1.55 -6.73 -14.59
N VAL A 575 -0.65 -7.70 -14.56
CA VAL A 575 -0.27 -8.49 -13.39
C VAL A 575 1.23 -8.36 -13.17
N CYS A 576 1.67 -8.04 -11.96
CA CYS A 576 3.06 -8.19 -11.56
C CYS A 576 3.28 -9.63 -11.07
N VAL A 577 4.28 -10.32 -11.62
CA VAL A 577 4.66 -11.68 -11.24
C VAL A 577 6.07 -11.69 -10.67
N ILE A 578 6.23 -12.41 -9.56
CA ILE A 578 7.51 -12.60 -8.87
C ILE A 578 7.86 -14.08 -8.95
N ALA A 579 9.02 -14.41 -9.52
CA ALA A 579 9.51 -15.77 -9.66
C ALA A 579 10.19 -16.27 -8.38
N GLN A 580 9.87 -17.51 -7.99
CA GLN A 580 10.42 -18.25 -6.85
C GLN A 580 10.50 -17.44 -5.53
N PRO A 581 9.43 -16.76 -5.08
CA PRO A 581 9.44 -16.07 -3.79
C PRO A 581 9.43 -17.06 -2.63
N SER A 582 10.20 -16.74 -1.57
CA SER A 582 10.32 -17.60 -0.39
C SER A 582 8.97 -17.87 0.28
N GLY A 583 8.66 -19.14 0.56
CA GLY A 583 7.42 -19.55 1.24
C GLY A 583 6.20 -19.67 0.32
N VAL A 584 6.39 -19.77 -1.00
CA VAL A 584 5.32 -20.00 -1.99
C VAL A 584 5.60 -21.30 -2.74
N ALA A 585 4.67 -22.26 -2.67
CA ALA A 585 4.85 -23.62 -3.18
C ALA A 585 4.63 -23.70 -4.69
N ALA A 586 3.74 -22.89 -5.26
CA ALA A 586 3.56 -22.76 -6.71
C ALA A 586 4.78 -22.16 -7.45
N GLY A 587 5.79 -21.67 -6.73
CA GLY A 587 6.99 -21.09 -7.31
C GLY A 587 6.81 -19.68 -7.90
N PHE A 588 5.66 -19.02 -7.70
CA PHE A 588 5.45 -17.61 -8.05
C PHE A 588 4.34 -16.93 -7.26
N SER A 589 4.50 -15.62 -7.01
CA SER A 589 3.41 -14.73 -6.56
C SER A 589 2.84 -13.98 -7.77
N CYS A 590 1.51 -13.78 -7.82
CA CYS A 590 0.84 -12.90 -8.78
C CYS A 590 0.16 -11.77 -8.03
N TYR A 591 0.36 -10.53 -8.46
CA TYR A 591 -0.33 -9.36 -7.94
C TYR A 591 -1.03 -8.64 -9.08
N GLY A 592 -2.31 -8.31 -8.91
CA GLY A 592 -3.09 -7.55 -9.88
C GLY A 592 -4.59 -7.69 -9.65
N PRO A 593 -5.41 -7.15 -10.56
CA PRO A 593 -6.86 -7.33 -10.57
C PRO A 593 -7.25 -8.81 -10.73
N ALA A 594 -8.29 -9.27 -10.02
CA ALA A 594 -8.63 -10.69 -9.90
C ALA A 594 -8.76 -11.41 -11.26
N ALA A 595 -9.60 -10.92 -12.17
CA ALA A 595 -9.77 -11.52 -13.49
C ALA A 595 -8.48 -11.58 -14.33
N ALA A 596 -7.51 -10.68 -14.11
CA ALA A 596 -6.21 -10.72 -14.78
C ALA A 596 -5.30 -11.77 -14.13
N VAL A 597 -5.28 -11.86 -12.80
CA VAL A 597 -4.56 -12.90 -12.04
C VAL A 597 -5.07 -14.30 -12.41
N ASP A 598 -6.39 -14.48 -12.50
CA ASP A 598 -7.00 -15.75 -12.90
C ASP A 598 -6.63 -16.11 -14.34
N TYR A 599 -6.74 -15.16 -15.28
CA TYR A 599 -6.38 -15.36 -16.68
C TYR A 599 -4.92 -15.81 -16.88
N VAL A 600 -3.96 -15.23 -16.13
CA VAL A 600 -2.55 -15.66 -16.22
C VAL A 600 -2.30 -16.98 -15.51
N ARG A 601 -2.99 -17.28 -14.39
CA ARG A 601 -2.86 -18.56 -13.66
C ARG A 601 -3.41 -19.75 -14.43
N GLU A 602 -4.46 -19.57 -15.22
CA GLU A 602 -4.95 -20.58 -16.18
C GLU A 602 -3.95 -20.86 -17.32
N ARG A 603 -3.01 -19.95 -17.57
CA ARG A 603 -2.13 -19.92 -18.76
C ARG A 603 -0.65 -19.88 -18.41
N VAL A 604 -0.23 -20.44 -17.27
CA VAL A 604 1.18 -20.44 -16.81
C VAL A 604 2.16 -20.87 -17.91
N ASN A 605 1.81 -21.89 -18.70
CA ASN A 605 2.65 -22.40 -19.79
C ASN A 605 2.86 -21.40 -20.95
N ASP A 606 2.02 -20.37 -21.09
CA ASP A 606 2.12 -19.38 -22.17
C ASP A 606 3.16 -18.28 -21.88
N TRP A 607 3.59 -18.13 -20.61
CA TRP A 607 4.43 -17.00 -20.18
C TRP A 607 5.54 -17.34 -19.18
N ARG A 608 5.49 -18.47 -18.49
CA ARG A 608 6.48 -18.85 -17.48
C ARG A 608 7.90 -18.93 -18.08
N TRP A 609 8.85 -18.20 -17.50
CA TRP A 609 10.21 -18.04 -18.03
C TRP A 609 11.31 -18.78 -17.24
N TRP A 610 10.97 -19.53 -16.20
CA TRP A 610 11.88 -20.36 -15.40
C TRP A 610 11.38 -21.80 -15.30
N GLN A 611 12.27 -22.77 -15.10
CA GLN A 611 11.90 -24.18 -14.88
C GLN A 611 11.73 -24.51 -13.38
N ASP A 612 11.10 -25.65 -13.07
CA ASP A 612 11.04 -26.16 -11.69
C ASP A 612 12.34 -26.88 -11.35
N GLY A 613 13.08 -26.39 -10.36
CA GLY A 613 14.20 -27.11 -9.73
C GLY A 613 15.62 -26.74 -10.18
N GLU A 614 15.95 -25.44 -10.23
CA GLU A 614 17.34 -24.93 -10.09
C GLU A 614 17.58 -24.42 -8.66
#